data_AF-A0A352M7X2-F1
#
_entry.id   AF-A0A352M7X2-F1
#
_cell.length_a   1.000
_cell.length_b   1.000
_cell.length_c   1.000
_cell.angle_alpha   90.00
_cell.angle_beta   90.00
_cell.angle_gamma   90.00
#
_symmetry.space_group_name_H-M   'P 1'
#
loop_
_entity.id
_entity.type
_entity.pdbx_description
1 polymer ?
#
loop_
_entity_poly.entity_id
_entity_poly.type
_entity_poly.pdbx_seq_one_letter_code
_entity_poly.pdbx_strand_id
1 'polypeptide(L)'
;MNNKDILLKKNILVIIVFPLIILAAAVFWFPTVAFSSPGTDENAVGPGSQDTAEAEELRDIKSLMDYEFAKRSSAAVMAAIAVGALLAAFLWLRARGKNAEETKEDAPPPIPPEVTAMAALAALDASGLIESGHFKEYYMRLSHIVRVYLGGALNFNCVDLYFDEAAAKLSELGVARMHIASFEAISNECDLVKFAKFKPCEDDARALRGSAGDFIKLTSGAGFR
;
A
#
# COMPACT_ATOMS: atom_id res chain seq x y z
N MET A 1 2.67 9.88 16.45
CA MET A 1 1.78 8.87 17.06
C MET A 1 2.60 7.62 17.37
N ASN A 2 2.50 7.06 18.58
CA ASN A 2 3.52 6.19 19.15
C ASN A 2 3.51 4.80 18.48
N ASN A 3 4.69 4.19 18.25
CA ASN A 3 4.80 2.88 17.58
C ASN A 3 4.02 1.76 18.32
N LYS A 4 3.71 1.97 19.60
CA LYS A 4 2.86 1.09 20.41
C LYS A 4 1.39 1.09 19.95
N ASP A 5 0.86 2.21 19.44
CA ASP A 5 -0.55 2.33 19.04
C ASP A 5 -0.85 1.64 17.71
N ILE A 6 0.15 1.63 16.80
CA ILE A 6 0.08 0.93 15.51
C ILE A 6 0.11 -0.59 15.71
N LEU A 7 0.97 -1.03 16.63
CA LEU A 7 1.10 -2.44 17.01
C LEU A 7 -0.16 -2.93 17.76
N LEU A 8 -0.76 -2.06 18.58
CA LEU A 8 -2.02 -2.35 19.28
C LEU A 8 -3.19 -2.54 18.30
N LYS A 9 -3.32 -1.67 17.28
CA LYS A 9 -4.38 -1.81 16.25
C LYS A 9 -4.21 -3.05 15.37
N LYS A 10 -2.96 -3.42 15.01
CA LYS A 10 -2.69 -4.64 14.23
C LYS A 10 -3.02 -5.91 15.02
N ASN A 11 -2.70 -5.97 16.32
CA ASN A 11 -3.04 -7.12 17.17
C ASN A 11 -4.55 -7.25 17.40
N ILE A 12 -5.28 -6.15 17.58
CA ILE A 12 -6.75 -6.19 17.76
C ILE A 12 -7.45 -6.75 16.51
N LEU A 13 -6.95 -6.42 15.31
CA LEU A 13 -7.50 -6.95 14.05
C LEU A 13 -7.29 -8.48 13.93
N VAL A 14 -6.11 -8.99 14.30
CA VAL A 14 -5.82 -10.43 14.25
C VAL A 14 -6.63 -11.20 15.30
N ILE A 15 -6.78 -10.65 16.52
CA ILE A 15 -7.49 -11.32 17.62
C ILE A 15 -9.00 -11.42 17.36
N ILE A 16 -9.61 -10.51 16.60
CA ILE A 16 -11.05 -10.55 16.30
C ILE A 16 -11.35 -11.40 15.05
N VAL A 17 -10.49 -11.35 14.03
CA VAL A 17 -10.74 -12.02 12.74
C VAL A 17 -10.37 -13.51 12.77
N PHE A 18 -9.32 -13.89 13.51
CA PHE A 18 -8.86 -15.28 13.61
C PHE A 18 -9.87 -16.25 14.28
N PRO A 19 -10.54 -15.92 15.41
CA PRO A 19 -11.52 -16.83 16.02
C PRO A 19 -12.81 -16.96 15.20
N LEU A 20 -13.17 -15.93 14.41
CA LEU A 20 -14.35 -15.95 13.54
C LEU A 20 -14.18 -16.93 12.36
N ILE A 21 -12.94 -17.11 11.89
CA ILE A 21 -12.59 -18.09 10.86
C ILE A 21 -12.53 -19.51 11.43
N ILE A 22 -12.06 -19.69 12.67
CA ILE A 22 -11.99 -21.02 13.32
C ILE A 22 -13.38 -21.52 13.75
N LEU A 23 -14.28 -20.65 14.22
CA LEU A 23 -15.65 -21.02 14.59
C LEU A 23 -16.48 -21.52 13.38
N ALA A 24 -16.19 -21.01 12.17
CA ALA A 24 -16.81 -21.48 10.93
C ALA A 24 -16.31 -22.87 10.50
N ALA A 25 -15.09 -23.26 10.89
CA ALA A 25 -14.52 -24.58 10.56
C ALA A 25 -14.94 -25.70 11.52
N ALA A 26 -15.27 -25.37 12.79
CA ALA A 26 -15.62 -26.35 13.82
C ALA A 26 -16.99 -27.03 13.62
N VAL A 27 -17.87 -26.46 12.78
CA VAL A 27 -19.18 -27.06 12.47
C VAL A 27 -19.07 -28.25 11.51
N PHE A 28 -17.93 -28.43 10.83
CA PHE A 28 -17.81 -29.38 9.71
C PHE A 28 -17.10 -30.69 10.05
N TRP A 29 -16.55 -30.87 11.26
CA TRP A 29 -15.71 -32.05 11.55
C TRP A 29 -15.85 -32.56 12.99
N PHE A 30 -16.87 -33.36 13.30
CA PHE A 30 -16.72 -34.38 14.35
C PHE A 30 -17.56 -35.63 14.01
N PRO A 31 -16.93 -36.82 13.97
CA PRO A 31 -17.60 -38.07 13.62
C PRO A 31 -18.42 -38.58 14.81
N THR A 32 -19.58 -39.19 14.50
CA THR A 32 -20.47 -39.85 15.45
C THR A 32 -19.75 -41.05 16.09
N VAL A 33 -19.43 -40.96 17.37
CA VAL A 33 -18.99 -42.10 18.17
C VAL A 33 -20.13 -42.53 19.09
N ALA A 34 -20.70 -43.70 18.79
CA ALA A 34 -21.57 -44.44 19.69
C ALA A 34 -20.72 -45.03 20.83
N PHE A 35 -21.09 -44.81 22.09
CA PHE A 35 -20.42 -45.43 23.24
C PHE A 35 -21.37 -45.80 24.38
N SER A 36 -21.57 -47.11 24.45
CA SER A 36 -21.94 -48.08 25.49
C SER A 36 -22.04 -47.73 27.01
N SER A 37 -23.00 -48.41 27.65
CA SER A 37 -22.89 -49.22 28.90
C SER A 37 -23.15 -48.55 30.28
N PRO A 38 -23.10 -49.29 31.42
CA PRO A 38 -24.21 -50.00 32.08
C PRO A 38 -24.35 -49.66 33.61
N GLY A 39 -25.30 -50.31 34.30
CA GLY A 39 -25.28 -50.54 35.78
C GLY A 39 -25.92 -49.44 36.64
N THR A 40 -27.07 -49.71 37.30
CA THR A 40 -27.24 -50.07 38.75
C THR A 40 -26.66 -48.99 39.68
N ASP A 41 -27.44 -48.27 40.50
CA ASP A 41 -28.07 -48.71 41.76
C ASP A 41 -29.28 -47.77 42.07
N GLU A 42 -30.50 -48.22 42.34
CA GLU A 42 -31.08 -48.86 43.54
C GLU A 42 -31.92 -47.89 44.41
N ASN A 43 -32.98 -48.44 45.04
CA ASN A 43 -34.00 -47.85 45.92
C ASN A 43 -35.26 -47.29 45.24
N ALA A 44 -36.31 -48.07 44.96
CA ALA A 44 -37.24 -48.83 45.82
C ALA A 44 -38.50 -48.04 46.21
N VAL A 45 -39.66 -48.55 45.76
CA VAL A 45 -40.87 -48.92 46.55
C VAL A 45 -42.06 -49.04 45.57
N GLY A 46 -42.63 -50.25 45.45
CA GLY A 46 -43.81 -50.58 44.62
C GLY A 46 -45.15 -50.33 45.34
N PRO A 47 -46.23 -51.11 45.09
CA PRO A 47 -46.49 -52.01 43.97
C PRO A 47 -47.91 -51.81 43.36
N GLY A 48 -48.16 -52.43 42.19
CA GLY A 48 -49.51 -52.92 41.83
C GLY A 48 -50.09 -52.37 40.53
N SER A 49 -50.06 -53.18 39.47
CA SER A 49 -51.25 -53.88 38.95
C SER A 49 -51.00 -54.46 37.55
N GLN A 50 -51.01 -55.80 37.48
CA GLN A 50 -51.61 -56.66 36.44
C GLN A 50 -51.22 -56.50 34.96
N ASP A 51 -50.49 -57.51 34.48
CA ASP A 51 -50.85 -58.45 33.40
C ASP A 51 -51.58 -57.96 32.13
N THR A 52 -50.85 -58.13 31.02
CA THR A 52 -51.26 -58.69 29.70
C THR A 52 -52.53 -58.17 29.01
N ALA A 53 -52.34 -57.49 27.87
CA ALA A 53 -52.52 -58.07 26.53
C ALA A 53 -52.98 -57.00 25.51
N GLU A 54 -52.17 -56.84 24.46
CA GLU A 54 -52.57 -56.44 23.10
C GLU A 54 -53.19 -55.06 22.88
N ALA A 55 -52.33 -54.04 22.90
CA ALA A 55 -52.41 -52.89 22.01
C ALA A 55 -50.99 -52.45 21.66
N GLU A 56 -50.27 -53.30 20.94
CA GLU A 56 -49.19 -52.84 20.05
C GLU A 56 -49.82 -52.02 18.93
N GLU A 57 -50.24 -50.79 19.26
CA GLU A 57 -50.50 -49.75 18.27
C GLU A 57 -49.43 -48.67 18.45
N LEU A 58 -48.32 -48.90 17.74
CA LEU A 58 -47.39 -47.92 17.20
C LEU A 58 -47.35 -46.56 17.93
N ARG A 59 -46.40 -46.39 18.86
CA ARG A 59 -46.05 -45.04 19.31
C ARG A 59 -45.37 -44.29 18.16
N ASP A 60 -46.02 -43.19 17.80
CA ASP A 60 -45.72 -42.22 16.75
C ASP A 60 -44.22 -41.91 16.62
N ILE A 61 -43.67 -42.03 15.41
CA ILE A 61 -42.30 -41.59 15.11
C ILE A 61 -42.32 -40.06 15.15
N LYS A 62 -41.47 -39.50 16.03
CA LYS A 62 -41.31 -38.05 16.19
C LYS A 62 -41.18 -37.36 14.83
N SER A 63 -42.13 -36.49 14.52
CA SER A 63 -42.24 -35.78 13.24
C SER A 63 -40.92 -35.12 12.83
N LEU A 64 -40.58 -35.23 11.54
CA LEU A 64 -39.43 -34.57 10.93
C LEU A 64 -39.62 -33.06 11.07
N MET A 65 -38.71 -32.42 11.80
CA MET A 65 -38.68 -30.98 11.98
C MET A 65 -38.67 -30.27 10.61
N ASP A 66 -39.55 -29.29 10.46
CA ASP A 66 -39.72 -28.48 9.24
C ASP A 66 -38.39 -27.87 8.78
N TYR A 67 -37.83 -28.38 7.68
CA TYR A 67 -36.55 -27.94 7.13
C TYR A 67 -36.60 -26.52 6.52
N GLU A 68 -37.81 -26.03 6.22
CA GLU A 68 -38.03 -24.69 5.66
C GLU A 68 -37.61 -23.56 6.64
N PHE A 69 -37.73 -23.78 7.95
CA PHE A 69 -37.33 -22.78 8.96
C PHE A 69 -35.80 -22.67 9.10
N ALA A 70 -35.07 -23.77 8.92
CA ALA A 70 -33.60 -23.81 8.94
C ALA A 70 -32.98 -23.16 7.68
N LYS A 71 -33.63 -23.31 6.53
CA LYS A 71 -33.18 -22.71 5.25
C LYS A 71 -33.38 -21.20 5.20
N ARG A 72 -34.49 -20.68 5.75
CA ARG A 72 -34.79 -19.24 5.80
C ARG A 72 -33.88 -18.49 6.79
N SER A 73 -33.58 -19.10 7.93
CA SER A 73 -32.70 -18.52 8.96
C SER A 73 -31.23 -18.52 8.54
N SER A 74 -30.75 -19.58 7.89
CA SER A 74 -29.38 -19.62 7.35
C SER A 74 -29.16 -18.60 6.22
N ALA A 75 -30.15 -18.41 5.35
CA ALA A 75 -30.08 -17.39 4.29
C ALA A 75 -30.03 -15.95 4.86
N ALA A 76 -30.79 -15.66 5.91
CA ALA A 76 -30.77 -14.36 6.57
C ALA A 76 -29.44 -14.07 7.26
N VAL A 77 -28.84 -15.08 7.91
CA VAL A 77 -27.51 -14.96 8.53
C VAL A 77 -26.42 -14.75 7.48
N MET A 78 -26.44 -15.49 6.37
CA MET A 78 -25.49 -15.32 5.27
C MET A 78 -25.63 -13.96 4.58
N ALA A 79 -26.86 -13.46 4.43
CA ALA A 79 -27.11 -12.12 3.90
C ALA A 79 -26.56 -11.03 4.84
N ALA A 80 -26.74 -11.18 6.16
CA ALA A 80 -26.20 -10.24 7.14
C ALA A 80 -24.66 -10.20 7.12
N ILE A 81 -24.01 -11.36 7.00
CA ILE A 81 -22.54 -11.46 6.88
C ILE A 81 -22.05 -10.80 5.58
N ALA A 82 -22.72 -11.05 4.46
CA ALA A 82 -22.36 -10.45 3.17
C ALA A 82 -22.49 -8.92 3.20
N VAL A 83 -23.55 -8.38 3.79
CA VAL A 83 -23.74 -6.93 3.96
C VAL A 83 -22.69 -6.34 4.89
N GLY A 84 -22.36 -7.03 6.00
CA GLY A 84 -21.29 -6.62 6.90
C GLY A 84 -19.92 -6.57 6.22
N ALA A 85 -19.61 -7.56 5.38
CA ALA A 85 -18.37 -7.60 4.61
C ALA A 85 -18.29 -6.48 3.57
N LEU A 86 -19.39 -6.19 2.87
CA LEU A 86 -19.46 -5.09 1.90
C LEU A 86 -19.32 -3.72 2.58
N LEU A 87 -19.94 -3.52 3.74
CA LEU A 87 -19.79 -2.28 4.52
C LEU A 87 -18.36 -2.11 5.04
N ALA A 88 -17.74 -3.18 5.54
CA ALA A 88 -16.34 -3.15 5.97
C ALA A 88 -15.40 -2.84 4.79
N ALA A 89 -15.61 -3.45 3.63
CA ALA A 89 -14.83 -3.18 2.41
C ALA A 89 -15.03 -1.74 1.92
N PHE A 90 -16.25 -1.23 1.93
CA PHE A 90 -16.56 0.15 1.55
C PHE A 90 -15.91 1.17 2.49
N LEU A 91 -16.00 0.95 3.81
CA LEU A 91 -15.33 1.79 4.80
C LEU A 91 -13.81 1.70 4.69
N TRP A 92 -13.27 0.52 4.38
CA TRP A 92 -11.83 0.33 4.15
C TRP A 92 -11.34 1.07 2.91
N LEU A 93 -12.05 0.98 1.77
CA LEU A 93 -11.73 1.72 0.55
C LEU A 93 -11.81 3.24 0.78
N ARG A 94 -12.83 3.71 1.50
CA ARG A 94 -12.99 5.13 1.85
C ARG A 94 -11.92 5.61 2.84
N ALA A 95 -11.47 4.75 3.76
CA ALA A 95 -10.38 5.05 4.67
C ALA A 95 -9.02 5.04 3.94
N ARG A 96 -8.83 4.17 2.94
CA ARG A 96 -7.60 4.09 2.15
C ARG A 96 -7.41 5.33 1.26
N GLY A 97 -8.50 5.90 0.74
CA GLY A 97 -8.48 7.17 -0.01
C GLY A 97 -8.11 8.41 0.82
N LYS A 98 -7.99 8.29 2.15
CA LYS A 98 -7.60 9.39 3.05
C LYS A 98 -6.17 9.29 3.56
N ASN A 99 -5.52 8.14 3.40
CA ASN A 99 -4.14 7.93 3.87
C ASN A 99 -3.09 8.14 2.76
N ALA A 100 -3.47 8.67 1.61
CA ALA A 100 -2.54 8.99 0.53
C ALA A 100 -1.98 10.42 0.60
N GLU A 101 -2.47 11.27 1.53
CA GLU A 101 -2.13 12.70 1.51
C GLU A 101 -1.66 13.29 2.86
N GLU A 102 -1.63 12.51 3.96
CA GLU A 102 -1.22 13.04 5.27
C GLU A 102 -0.10 12.20 5.90
N THR A 103 1.08 12.28 5.28
CA THR A 103 2.35 12.31 6.03
C THR A 103 3.06 13.63 5.70
N LYS A 104 2.45 14.74 6.09
CA LYS A 104 3.21 15.93 6.47
C LYS A 104 3.24 15.94 7.98
N GLU A 105 4.11 15.10 8.55
CA GLU A 105 4.66 15.42 9.88
C GLU A 105 5.23 16.84 9.79
N ASP A 106 5.05 17.62 10.86
CA ASP A 106 5.54 18.99 10.99
C ASP A 106 7.04 19.07 10.69
N ALA A 107 7.35 19.19 9.40
CA ALA A 107 8.70 19.33 8.91
C ALA A 107 9.14 20.77 9.20
N PRO A 108 10.42 21.00 9.54
CA PRO A 108 10.99 22.34 9.48
C PRO A 108 10.61 23.00 8.14
N PRO A 109 10.53 24.35 8.09
CA PRO A 109 10.05 25.07 6.91
C PRO A 109 10.70 24.48 5.65
N PRO A 110 9.91 24.18 4.60
CA PRO A 110 10.41 23.43 3.46
C PRO A 110 11.63 24.14 2.89
N ILE A 111 12.79 23.48 2.96
CA ILE A 111 14.04 24.00 2.40
C ILE A 111 13.76 24.25 0.92
N PRO A 112 14.06 25.46 0.40
CA PRO A 112 13.82 25.75 -1.00
C PRO A 112 14.51 24.70 -1.88
N PRO A 113 13.84 24.17 -2.91
CA PRO A 113 14.39 23.12 -3.77
C PRO A 113 15.70 23.53 -4.44
N GLU A 114 15.86 24.82 -4.73
CA GLU A 114 17.11 25.41 -5.22
C GLU A 114 18.27 25.16 -4.25
N VAL A 115 18.09 25.44 -2.95
CA VAL A 115 19.15 25.30 -1.94
C VAL A 115 19.61 23.85 -1.85
N THR A 116 18.66 22.92 -1.85
CA THR A 116 18.95 21.48 -1.84
C THR A 116 19.68 21.04 -3.11
N ALA A 117 19.25 21.52 -4.27
CA ALA A 117 19.87 21.18 -5.55
C ALA A 117 21.30 21.74 -5.66
N MET A 118 21.51 23.00 -5.25
CA MET A 118 22.82 23.63 -5.24
C MET A 118 23.79 22.94 -4.27
N ALA A 119 23.30 22.51 -3.10
CA ALA A 119 24.09 21.69 -2.18
C ALA A 119 24.44 20.32 -2.78
N ALA A 120 23.50 19.68 -3.47
CA ALA A 120 23.75 18.40 -4.15
C ALA A 120 24.76 18.54 -5.30
N LEU A 121 24.72 19.64 -6.06
CA LEU A 121 25.73 19.94 -7.08
C LEU A 121 27.12 20.14 -6.46
N ALA A 122 27.22 20.86 -5.35
CA ALA A 122 28.48 21.03 -4.64
C ALA A 122 29.03 19.70 -4.11
N ALA A 123 28.16 18.83 -3.59
CA ALA A 123 28.53 17.48 -3.16
C ALA A 123 28.97 16.59 -4.35
N LEU A 124 28.34 16.77 -5.51
CA LEU A 124 28.72 16.06 -6.73
C LEU A 124 30.14 16.47 -7.17
N ASP A 125 30.49 17.76 -7.15
CA ASP A 125 31.86 18.20 -7.44
C ASP A 125 32.86 17.66 -6.42
N ALA A 126 32.51 17.67 -5.13
CA ALA A 126 33.39 17.19 -4.06
C ALA A 126 33.62 15.67 -4.07
N SER A 127 32.83 14.92 -4.86
CA SER A 127 32.92 13.46 -4.92
C SER A 127 34.13 12.92 -5.69
N GLY A 128 34.86 13.77 -6.43
CA GLY A 128 36.05 13.35 -7.16
C GLY A 128 35.78 12.42 -8.36
N LEU A 129 34.52 12.34 -8.83
CA LEU A 129 34.10 11.42 -9.90
C LEU A 129 34.68 11.77 -11.27
N ILE A 130 34.96 13.07 -11.52
CA ILE A 130 35.58 13.52 -12.77
C ILE A 130 37.04 13.07 -12.81
N GLU A 131 37.79 13.34 -11.73
CA GLU A 131 39.21 13.05 -11.59
C GLU A 131 39.52 11.55 -11.58
N SER A 132 38.57 10.74 -11.07
CA SER A 132 38.65 9.28 -11.10
C SER A 132 38.17 8.67 -12.42
N GLY A 133 37.74 9.47 -13.39
CA GLY A 133 37.27 9.01 -14.70
C GLY A 133 35.89 8.35 -14.68
N HIS A 134 35.14 8.46 -13.58
CA HIS A 134 33.79 7.92 -13.40
C HIS A 134 32.70 8.83 -14.01
N PHE A 135 32.91 9.28 -15.25
CA PHE A 135 32.01 10.20 -15.96
C PHE A 135 30.57 9.68 -16.06
N LYS A 136 30.38 8.38 -16.34
CA LYS A 136 29.03 7.82 -16.45
C LYS A 136 28.21 8.03 -15.17
N GLU A 137 28.83 7.81 -14.02
CA GLU A 137 28.19 8.02 -12.73
C GLU A 137 27.95 9.51 -12.44
N TYR A 138 28.93 10.36 -12.78
CA TYR A 138 28.81 11.82 -12.65
C TYR A 138 27.59 12.35 -13.40
N TYR A 139 27.44 12.02 -14.69
CA TYR A 139 26.33 12.48 -15.52
C TYR A 139 24.98 11.86 -15.11
N MET A 140 24.97 10.62 -14.61
CA MET A 140 23.75 10.03 -14.02
C MET A 140 23.29 10.79 -12.78
N ARG A 141 24.21 11.12 -11.88
CA ARG A 141 23.91 11.90 -10.67
C ARG A 141 23.50 13.34 -11.01
N LEU A 142 24.19 13.98 -11.95
CA LEU A 142 23.86 15.34 -12.41
C LEU A 142 22.43 15.41 -12.97
N SER A 143 22.08 14.50 -13.87
CA SER A 143 20.73 14.39 -14.44
C SER A 143 19.67 14.15 -13.36
N HIS A 144 19.98 13.30 -12.37
CA HIS A 144 19.08 13.06 -11.25
C HIS A 144 18.86 14.32 -10.39
N ILE A 145 19.91 15.08 -10.07
CA ILE A 145 19.81 16.33 -9.30
C ILE A 145 18.88 17.34 -9.99
N VAL A 146 19.04 17.53 -11.31
CA VAL A 146 18.19 18.45 -12.08
C VAL A 146 16.72 18.00 -12.07
N ARG A 147 16.45 16.69 -12.21
CA ARG A 147 15.09 16.14 -12.14
C ARG A 147 14.48 16.29 -10.74
N VAL A 148 15.24 16.03 -9.69
CA VAL A 148 14.77 16.23 -8.29
C VAL A 148 14.44 17.70 -8.04
N TYR A 149 15.29 18.62 -8.53
CA TYR A 149 15.04 20.05 -8.45
C TYR A 149 13.72 20.44 -9.12
N LEU A 150 13.52 20.04 -10.38
CA LEU A 150 12.29 20.33 -11.12
C LEU A 150 11.06 19.78 -10.42
N GLY A 151 11.15 18.54 -9.91
CA GLY A 151 10.05 17.93 -9.20
C GLY A 151 9.69 18.63 -7.89
N GLY A 152 10.70 19.08 -7.14
CA GLY A 152 10.49 19.87 -5.93
C GLY A 152 9.99 21.30 -6.21
N ALA A 153 10.46 21.93 -7.27
CA ALA A 153 10.11 23.31 -7.62
C ALA A 153 8.69 23.44 -8.18
N LEU A 154 8.25 22.45 -8.96
CA LEU A 154 6.97 22.46 -9.66
C LEU A 154 5.96 21.44 -9.09
N ASN A 155 6.32 20.79 -7.98
CA ASN A 155 5.49 19.86 -7.22
C ASN A 155 4.93 18.68 -8.06
N PHE A 156 5.80 18.04 -8.85
CA PHE A 156 5.49 16.80 -9.59
C PHE A 156 6.66 15.82 -9.52
N ASN A 157 6.45 14.54 -9.82
CA ASN A 157 7.54 13.56 -9.80
C ASN A 157 8.27 13.53 -11.15
N CYS A 158 9.29 14.37 -11.31
CA CYS A 158 10.08 14.43 -12.55
C CYS A 158 11.08 13.26 -12.70
N VAL A 159 11.45 12.59 -11.61
CA VAL A 159 12.44 11.49 -11.66
C VAL A 159 11.89 10.27 -12.38
N ASP A 160 10.61 9.98 -12.16
CA ASP A 160 9.93 8.79 -12.69
C ASP A 160 9.40 8.96 -14.12
N LEU A 161 9.50 10.17 -14.69
CA LEU A 161 9.01 10.46 -16.03
C LEU A 161 10.08 10.21 -17.09
N TYR A 162 9.63 9.76 -18.25
CA TYR A 162 10.45 9.82 -19.47
C TYR A 162 10.69 11.28 -19.86
N PHE A 163 11.74 11.51 -20.65
CA PHE A 163 12.15 12.87 -21.02
C PHE A 163 11.02 13.66 -21.71
N ASP A 164 10.36 13.05 -22.71
CA ASP A 164 9.28 13.70 -23.46
C ASP A 164 8.07 14.02 -22.57
N GLU A 165 7.77 13.13 -21.61
CA GLU A 165 6.70 13.34 -20.65
C GLU A 165 7.02 14.47 -19.68
N ALA A 166 8.27 14.55 -19.21
CA ALA A 166 8.74 15.64 -18.37
C ALA A 166 8.66 16.97 -19.14
N ALA A 167 9.13 17.04 -20.38
CA ALA A 167 9.05 18.24 -21.20
C ALA A 167 7.60 18.68 -21.45
N ALA A 168 6.70 17.74 -21.75
CA ALA A 168 5.27 18.02 -21.91
C ALA A 168 4.65 18.56 -20.60
N LYS A 169 5.00 17.97 -19.46
CA LYS A 169 4.55 18.44 -18.13
C LYS A 169 5.06 19.83 -17.80
N LEU A 170 6.33 20.14 -18.09
CA LEU A 170 6.86 21.49 -17.92
C LEU A 170 6.08 22.51 -18.77
N SER A 171 5.76 22.17 -20.02
CA SER A 171 4.93 23.03 -20.87
C SER A 171 3.51 23.22 -20.33
N GLU A 172 2.89 22.17 -19.79
CA GLU A 172 1.55 22.22 -19.19
C GLU A 172 1.52 23.15 -17.96
N LEU A 173 2.60 23.14 -17.16
CA LEU A 173 2.77 23.99 -15.99
C LEU A 173 3.12 25.46 -16.33
N GLY A 174 3.24 25.79 -17.61
CA GLY A 174 3.51 27.14 -18.09
C GLY A 174 4.97 27.56 -17.95
N VAL A 175 5.90 26.60 -17.98
CA VAL A 175 7.34 26.89 -18.03
C VAL A 175 7.70 27.52 -19.38
N ALA A 176 8.45 28.62 -19.36
CA ALA A 176 8.90 29.31 -20.55
C ALA A 176 9.72 28.37 -21.44
N ARG A 177 9.47 28.44 -22.75
CA ARG A 177 10.10 27.56 -23.73
C ARG A 177 11.64 27.58 -23.67
N MET A 178 12.24 28.70 -23.28
CA MET A 178 13.68 28.80 -23.09
C MET A 178 14.21 27.87 -22.00
N HIS A 179 13.49 27.73 -20.88
CA HIS A 179 13.89 26.86 -19.77
C HIS A 179 13.69 25.38 -20.11
N ILE A 180 12.61 25.07 -20.83
CA ILE A 180 12.40 23.71 -21.36
C ILE A 180 13.55 23.33 -22.32
N ALA A 181 13.97 24.25 -23.20
CA ALA A 181 15.10 24.03 -24.09
C ALA A 181 16.43 23.85 -23.33
N SER A 182 16.68 24.61 -22.25
CA SER A 182 17.85 24.40 -21.40
C SER A 182 17.83 23.02 -20.72
N PHE A 183 16.67 22.59 -20.21
CA PHE A 183 16.51 21.26 -19.62
C PHE A 183 16.74 20.15 -20.64
N GLU A 184 16.26 20.33 -21.87
CA GLU A 184 16.48 19.43 -23.00
C GLU A 184 17.96 19.31 -23.36
N ALA A 185 18.66 20.44 -23.50
CA ALA A 185 20.09 20.45 -23.79
C ALA A 185 20.89 19.69 -22.72
N ILE A 186 20.61 19.95 -21.43
CA ILE A 186 21.29 19.28 -20.32
C ILE A 186 21.01 17.77 -20.33
N SER A 187 19.74 17.39 -20.55
CA SER A 187 19.32 15.98 -20.55
C SER A 187 19.94 15.20 -21.72
N ASN A 188 19.94 15.79 -22.92
CA ASN A 188 20.55 15.19 -24.10
C ASN A 188 22.04 14.94 -23.92
N GLU A 189 22.78 15.90 -23.36
CA GLU A 189 24.21 15.75 -23.09
C GLU A 189 24.49 14.64 -22.07
N CYS A 190 23.65 14.53 -21.04
CA CYS A 190 23.72 13.41 -20.10
C CYS A 190 23.48 12.06 -20.77
N ASP A 191 22.51 11.97 -21.67
CA ASP A 191 22.14 10.71 -22.31
C ASP A 191 23.19 10.22 -23.33
N LEU A 192 23.93 11.14 -23.95
CA LEU A 192 25.11 10.79 -24.77
C LEU A 192 26.15 10.00 -23.96
N VAL A 193 26.45 10.43 -22.72
CA VAL A 193 27.42 9.74 -21.87
C VAL A 193 26.85 8.42 -21.32
N LYS A 194 25.57 8.42 -20.93
CA LYS A 194 24.91 7.22 -20.36
C LYS A 194 24.81 6.07 -21.37
N PHE A 195 24.51 6.39 -22.63
CA PHE A 195 24.11 5.40 -23.63
C PHE A 195 25.00 5.36 -24.88
N ALA A 196 25.55 6.49 -25.35
CA ALA A 196 26.24 6.57 -26.64
C ALA A 196 27.74 6.18 -26.59
N LYS A 197 28.23 5.63 -25.46
CA LYS A 197 29.67 5.35 -25.21
C LYS A 197 30.58 6.57 -25.43
N PHE A 198 30.01 7.77 -25.40
CA PHE A 198 30.76 9.01 -25.51
C PHE A 198 31.65 9.17 -24.27
N LYS A 199 32.91 9.57 -24.50
CA LYS A 199 33.86 9.88 -23.43
C LYS A 199 34.05 11.40 -23.40
N PRO A 200 33.35 12.12 -22.51
CA PRO A 200 33.54 13.56 -22.35
C PRO A 200 34.93 13.84 -21.79
N CYS A 201 35.44 15.06 -22.02
CA CYS A 201 36.59 15.54 -21.27
C CYS A 201 36.16 16.17 -19.94
N GLU A 202 37.12 16.47 -19.05
CA GLU A 202 36.82 17.11 -17.77
C GLU A 202 36.18 18.50 -17.94
N ASP A 203 36.62 19.25 -18.97
CA ASP A 203 36.10 20.58 -19.25
C ASP A 203 34.62 20.53 -19.67
N ASP A 204 34.23 19.53 -20.48
CA ASP A 204 32.83 19.31 -20.87
C ASP A 204 31.96 19.03 -19.63
N ALA A 205 32.43 18.17 -18.73
CA ALA A 205 31.70 17.81 -17.51
C ALA A 205 31.51 19.03 -16.59
N ARG A 206 32.55 19.86 -16.43
CA ARG A 206 32.48 21.10 -15.65
C ARG A 206 31.58 22.14 -16.33
N ALA A 207 31.63 22.26 -17.65
CA ALA A 207 30.77 23.17 -18.41
C ALA A 207 29.29 22.78 -18.26
N LEU A 208 28.95 21.50 -18.43
CA LEU A 208 27.58 21.03 -18.24
C LEU A 208 27.07 21.23 -16.82
N ARG A 209 27.93 20.98 -15.81
CA ARG A 209 27.58 21.29 -14.42
C ARG A 209 27.30 22.77 -14.23
N GLY A 210 28.09 23.64 -14.86
CA GLY A 210 27.89 25.10 -14.84
C GLY A 210 26.50 25.45 -15.41
N SER A 211 26.20 24.93 -16.60
CA SER A 211 24.90 25.09 -17.25
C SER A 211 23.73 24.60 -16.37
N ALA A 212 23.89 23.48 -15.67
CA ALA A 212 22.88 22.98 -14.73
C ALA A 212 22.69 23.90 -13.51
N GLY A 213 23.77 24.43 -12.96
CA GLY A 213 23.70 25.41 -11.86
C GLY A 213 23.05 26.73 -12.29
N ASP A 214 23.38 27.22 -13.48
CA ASP A 214 22.78 28.44 -14.02
C ASP A 214 21.30 28.25 -14.34
N PHE A 215 20.93 27.08 -14.89
CA PHE A 215 19.53 26.70 -15.08
C PHE A 215 18.73 26.76 -13.76
N ILE A 216 19.25 26.17 -12.68
CA ILE A 216 18.61 26.15 -11.36
C ILE A 216 18.46 27.57 -10.78
N LYS A 217 19.49 28.41 -10.91
CA LYS A 217 19.44 29.81 -10.43
C LYS A 217 18.46 30.65 -11.23
N LEU A 218 18.40 30.47 -12.56
CA LEU A 218 17.50 31.23 -13.42
C LEU A 218 16.03 30.85 -13.18
N THR A 219 15.77 29.59 -12.85
CA THR A 219 14.41 29.07 -12.63
C THR A 219 13.97 29.12 -11.16
N SER A 220 14.82 29.63 -10.27
CA SER A 220 14.53 29.83 -8.84
C SER A 220 13.41 30.85 -8.58
N GLY A 221 12.61 30.61 -7.54
CA GLY A 221 11.60 31.53 -7.01
C GLY A 221 10.33 31.66 -7.88
N ALA A 222 10.44 32.41 -8.97
CA ALA A 222 9.32 32.71 -9.89
C ALA A 222 9.73 32.65 -11.37
N GLY A 223 11.00 32.34 -11.67
CA GLY A 223 11.61 32.43 -13.00
C GLY A 223 11.23 31.32 -13.96
N PHE A 224 10.18 30.54 -13.70
CA PHE A 224 9.71 29.55 -14.67
C PHE A 224 8.86 30.17 -15.78
N ARG A 225 8.31 31.39 -15.60
CA ARG A 225 7.36 32.02 -16.54
C ARG A 225 8.01 33.08 -17.42
#